data_AF-A0A353P296-F1
#
_entry.id   AF-A0A353P296-F1
#
_cell.length_a   1.000
_cell.length_b   1.000
_cell.length_c   1.000
_cell.angle_alpha   90.00
_cell.angle_beta   90.00
_cell.angle_gamma   90.00
#
_symmetry.space_group_name_H-M   'P 1'
#
loop_
_entity.id
_entity.type
_entity.pdbx_description
1 polymer ?
#
loop_
_entity_poly.entity_id
_entity_poly.type
_entity_poly.pdbx_seq_one_letter_code
_entity_poly.pdbx_strand_id
1 'polypeptide(L)' 'NSEKAEFLPKTSDETEFLLSFYMLEKAIYELNYELNNRPGWIIIPAKGIWQIMTKKVEITQI' A
#
# COMPACT_ATOMS: atom_id res chain seq x y z
N ASN A 1 31.28 -1.53 -5.68
CA ASN A 1 30.91 -1.51 -4.25
C ASN A 1 30.02 -0.32 -3.99
N SER A 2 28.74 -0.45 -4.33
CA SER A 2 27.73 0.51 -3.87
C SER A 2 27.34 0.06 -2.48
N GLU A 3 28.05 0.55 -1.47
CA GLU A 3 27.65 0.39 -0.08
C GLU A 3 26.18 0.84 0.04
N LYS A 4 25.35 0.05 0.74
CA LYS A 4 23.92 0.30 0.92
C LYS A 4 23.70 1.78 1.26
N ALA A 5 23.13 2.54 0.32
CA ALA A 5 22.91 3.97 0.51
C ALA A 5 22.07 4.17 1.78
N GLU A 6 22.46 5.14 2.61
CA GLU A 6 21.91 5.33 3.96
C GLU A 6 20.39 5.53 3.99
N PHE A 7 19.81 6.01 2.89
CA PHE A 7 18.39 6.25 2.72
C PHE A 7 17.56 5.01 2.36
N LEU A 8 18.20 3.87 2.07
CA LEU A 8 17.49 2.63 1.74
C LEU A 8 17.07 1.89 3.01
N PRO A 9 15.90 1.21 2.98
CA PRO A 9 15.52 0.26 4.02
C PRO A 9 16.64 -0.72 4.31
N LYS A 10 16.92 -0.90 5.60
CA LYS A 10 17.95 -1.80 6.09
C LYS A 10 17.40 -3.23 6.22
N THR A 11 16.08 -3.37 6.39
CA THR A 11 15.39 -4.65 6.59
C THR A 11 14.28 -4.89 5.55
N SER A 12 13.86 -6.16 5.43
CA SER A 12 12.70 -6.54 4.62
C SER A 12 11.41 -5.93 5.17
N ASP A 13 11.26 -5.85 6.49
CA ASP A 13 10.07 -5.30 7.14
C ASP A 13 9.93 -3.80 6.88
N GLU A 14 11.03 -3.05 6.91
CA GLU A 14 11.04 -1.64 6.53
C GLU A 14 10.66 -1.46 5.05
N THR A 15 11.12 -2.36 4.18
CA THR A 15 10.76 -2.36 2.76
C THR A 15 9.28 -2.66 2.56
N GLU A 16 8.74 -3.67 3.25
CA GLU A 16 7.32 -4.03 3.19
C GLU A 16 6.43 -2.92 3.76
N PHE A 17 6.88 -2.25 4.84
CA PHE A 17 6.19 -1.11 5.40
C PHE A 17 6.09 0.05 4.40
N LEU A 18 7.22 0.47 3.83
CA LEU A 18 7.23 1.56 2.84
C LEU A 18 6.43 1.20 1.59
N LEU A 19 6.57 -0.04 1.10
CA LEU A 19 5.79 -0.51 -0.04
C LEU A 19 4.29 -0.46 0.26
N SER A 20 3.86 -0.96 1.43
CA SER A 20 2.46 -0.94 1.84
C SER A 20 1.93 0.49 1.99
N PHE A 21 2.75 1.40 2.52
CA PHE A 21 2.43 2.83 2.63
C PHE A 21 2.21 3.47 1.25
N TYR A 22 3.17 3.32 0.32
CA TYR A 22 3.04 3.89 -1.03
C TYR A 22 1.90 3.26 -1.83
N MET A 23 1.64 1.96 -1.67
CA MET A 23 0.49 1.29 -2.28
C MET A 23 -0.84 1.87 -1.75
N LEU A 24 -0.91 2.19 -0.46
CA LEU A 24 -2.10 2.80 0.14
C LEU A 24 -2.32 4.22 -0.39
N GLU A 25 -1.28 5.06 -0.44
CA GLU A 25 -1.37 6.40 -1.01
C GLU A 25 -1.88 6.38 -2.45
N LYS A 26 -1.33 5.48 -3.27
CA LYS A 26 -1.74 5.29 -4.66
C LYS A 26 -3.21 4.83 -4.75
N ALA A 27 -3.63 3.88 -3.93
CA ALA A 27 -5.01 3.38 -3.95
C ALA A 27 -6.02 4.47 -3.53
N ILE A 28 -5.67 5.34 -2.58
CA ILE A 28 -6.49 6.50 -2.19
C ILE A 28 -6.57 7.52 -3.33
N TYR A 29 -5.43 7.81 -3.98
CA TYR A 29 -5.40 8.69 -5.15
C TYR A 29 -6.32 8.16 -6.26
N GLU A 30 -6.22 6.86 -6.58
CA GLU A 30 -7.05 6.22 -7.58
C GLU A 30 -8.53 6.20 -7.20
N LEU A 31 -8.86 6.00 -5.92
CA LEU A 31 -10.23 6.06 -5.46
C LEU A 31 -10.86 7.42 -5.79
N ASN A 32 -10.16 8.52 -5.48
CA ASN A 32 -10.62 9.86 -5.84
C ASN A 32 -10.68 10.06 -7.35
N TYR A 33 -9.70 9.55 -8.10
CA TYR A 33 -9.70 9.65 -9.55
C TYR A 33 -10.92 8.92 -10.17
N GLU A 34 -11.19 7.68 -9.78
CA GLU A 34 -12.28 6.88 -10.32
C GLU A 34 -13.65 7.40 -9.89
N LEU A 35 -13.78 7.93 -8.67
CA LEU A 35 -15.00 8.63 -8.23
C LEU A 35 -15.40 9.77 -9.18
N ASN A 36 -14.42 10.49 -9.72
CA ASN A 36 -14.65 11.64 -10.58
C ASN A 36 -14.73 11.30 -12.08
N ASN A 37 -14.04 10.24 -12.53
CA ASN A 37 -13.87 9.96 -13.96
C ASN A 37 -14.59 8.69 -14.42
N ARG A 38 -14.63 7.64 -13.59
CA ARG A 38 -15.25 6.34 -13.94
C ARG A 38 -15.85 5.68 -12.70
N PRO A 39 -17.02 6.14 -12.22
CA PRO A 39 -17.61 5.64 -10.97
C PRO A 39 -17.82 4.11 -10.94
N GLY A 40 -18.01 3.47 -12.09
CA GLY A 40 -18.10 2.00 -12.17
C GLY A 40 -16.82 1.24 -11.78
N TRP A 41 -15.67 1.93 -11.68
CA TRP A 41 -14.36 1.33 -11.41
C TRP A 41 -13.91 1.50 -9.96
N ILE A 42 -14.67 2.22 -9.12
CA ILE A 42 -14.39 2.48 -7.70
C ILE A 42 -14.05 1.21 -6.91
N ILE A 43 -14.66 0.08 -7.28
CA ILE A 43 -14.45 -1.20 -6.59
C ILE A 43 -13.00 -1.69 -6.67
N ILE A 44 -12.24 -1.29 -7.69
CA ILE A 44 -10.85 -1.70 -7.88
C ILE A 44 -9.95 -1.07 -6.80
N PRO A 45 -9.82 0.28 -6.68
CA PRO A 45 -9.02 0.88 -5.63
C PRO A 45 -9.58 0.59 -4.23
N ALA A 46 -10.91 0.50 -4.06
CA ALA A 46 -11.51 0.16 -2.76
C ALA A 46 -11.09 -1.24 -2.26
N LYS A 47 -11.05 -2.24 -3.15
CA LYS A 47 -10.53 -3.57 -2.82
C LYS A 47 -9.04 -3.54 -2.46
N GLY A 48 -8.24 -2.75 -3.17
CA GLY A 48 -6.83 -2.57 -2.87
C GLY A 48 -6.60 -1.99 -1.47
N ILE A 49 -7.36 -0.95 -1.10
CA ILE A 49 -7.32 -0.37 0.26
C ILE A 49 -7.68 -1.42 1.30
N TRP A 50 -8.78 -2.16 1.11
CA TRP A 50 -9.20 -3.21 2.03
C TRP A 50 -8.11 -4.27 2.24
N GLN A 51 -7.51 -4.77 1.16
CA GLN A 51 -6.44 -5.77 1.22
C GLN A 51 -5.21 -5.25 1.99
N ILE A 52 -4.77 -4.02 1.72
CA ILE A 52 -3.61 -3.43 2.40
C ILE A 52 -3.89 -3.27 3.90
N MET A 53 -5.07 -2.76 4.26
CA MET A 53 -5.44 -2.52 5.66
C MET A 53 -5.66 -3.81 6.46
N THR A 54 -6.06 -4.90 5.80
CA THR A 54 -6.32 -6.19 6.45
C THR A 54 -5.12 -7.13 6.44
N LYS A 55 -4.08 -6.85 5.64
CA LYS A 55 -2.85 -7.67 5.53
C LYS A 55 -2.13 -7.90 6.87
N LYS A 56 -2.40 -7.09 7.91
CA LYS A 56 -1.83 -7.22 9.26
C LYS A 56 -2.72 -7.91 10.30
N VAL A 57 -3.96 -8.28 9.98
CA VAL A 57 -4.89 -8.90 10.95
C VAL A 57 -4.54 -10.37 11.25
N GLU A 58 -3.62 -10.99 10.50
CA GLU A 58 -3.19 -12.38 10.74
C GLU A 58 -2.03 -12.53 11.75
N ILE A 59 -1.38 -11.45 12.22
CA ILE A 59 -0.21 -11.54 13.12
C ILE A 59 -0.58 -11.34 14.61
N THR A 60 -1.87 -11.25 14.94
CA THR A 60 -2.30 -11.24 16.35
C THR A 60 -3.58 -12.04 16.54
N GLN A 61 -3.52 -13.33 16.26
CA GLN A 61 -4.33 -14.30 16.98
C GLN A 61 -3.39 -15.26 17.72
N ILE A 62 -3.25 -14.96 19.02
CA ILE A 62 -2.93 -15.86 20.15
C ILE A 62 -1.67 -16.73 20.01
#